data_AF-A0A800A4B4-F1
#
_entry.id   AF-A0A800A4B4-F1
#
_cell.length_a   1.000
_cell.length_b   1.000
_cell.length_c   1.000
_cell.angle_alpha   90.00
_cell.angle_beta   90.00
_cell.angle_gamma   90.00
#
_symmetry.space_group_name_H-M   'P 1'
#
loop_
_entity.id
_entity.type
_entity.pdbx_description
1 polymer ?
#
loop_
_entity_poly.entity_id
_entity_poly.type
_entity_poly.pdbx_seq_one_letter_code
_entity_poly.pdbx_strand_id
1 'polypeptide(L)'
;TAVWLGVMIGLNIQTSFLTPPFGFALFYLRGVAPASVTTISMYKGVVPFILLQLFALGIVGYAPQLVNYLPNRMSLVSETAPPPRNPGLQFCVEKYIFSKLDDNGEHIRSAINTARKLDLSALPGEMRSDLMGAFDKAEKTFALIKKIEGEEKILNEYSVGYRPLHVEVREIQKAQARIKVETKKLKLDLRLMSKDPTQDAKRDKLNARLEDMAAESKHLTESIPAKWTSERKAFVKLKKAATKARRIYRRNVDDAYGAIIETSKVIASAGDLAALQGQFGKVADDIAGKSIKDAQAILKKLTVLVRAVPGTSKITKELSGARRALRKKKNGEEKARKKLAKAQKIFNTELAWREKAEQSVKPGLDGFEAAIRNTIGIRLQSRLPHDQALEVAACKSNPHDLTLSF
;
A
#
# COMPACT_ATOMS: atom_id res chain seq x y z
N THR A 1 8.65 16.02 -5.08
CA THR A 1 7.79 15.78 -3.90
C THR A 1 7.49 17.12 -3.24
N ALA A 2 6.42 17.23 -2.43
CA ALA A 2 6.13 18.47 -1.70
C ALA A 2 7.28 18.87 -0.75
N VAL A 3 7.94 17.88 -0.12
CA VAL A 3 9.11 18.09 0.75
C VAL A 3 10.27 18.70 -0.03
N TRP A 4 10.64 18.13 -1.19
CA TRP A 4 11.71 18.68 -2.02
C TRP A 4 11.41 20.11 -2.46
N LEU A 5 10.18 20.40 -2.89
CA LEU A 5 9.78 21.76 -3.27
C LEU A 5 9.88 22.72 -2.08
N GLY A 6 9.41 22.30 -0.90
CA GLY A 6 9.51 23.09 0.33
C GLY A 6 10.95 23.40 0.72
N VAL A 7 11.85 22.41 0.62
CA VAL A 7 13.28 22.62 0.87
C VAL A 7 13.91 23.53 -0.17
N MET A 8 13.61 23.35 -1.46
CA MET A 8 14.08 24.25 -2.53
C MET A 8 13.62 25.69 -2.30
N ILE A 9 12.35 25.89 -1.94
CA ILE A 9 11.81 27.22 -1.61
C ILE A 9 12.51 27.77 -0.37
N GLY A 10 12.68 26.98 0.69
CA GLY A 10 13.35 27.38 1.92
C GLY A 10 14.80 27.82 1.69
N LEU A 11 15.57 27.02 0.94
CA LEU A 11 16.95 27.36 0.56
C LEU A 11 17.02 28.63 -0.30
N ASN A 12 16.09 28.78 -1.25
CA ASN A 12 16.02 29.97 -2.11
C ASN A 12 15.69 31.23 -1.29
N ILE A 13 14.70 31.15 -0.39
CA ILE A 13 14.34 32.25 0.51
C ILE A 13 15.51 32.58 1.46
N GLN A 14 16.19 31.59 2.02
CA GLN A 14 17.37 31.82 2.86
C GLN A 14 18.49 32.55 2.10
N THR A 15 18.73 32.15 0.84
CA THR A 15 19.67 32.87 -0.05
C THR A 15 19.25 34.33 -0.24
N SER A 16 17.95 34.58 -0.42
CA SER A 16 17.42 35.93 -0.63
C SER A 16 17.61 36.87 0.56
N PHE A 17 17.71 36.34 1.78
CA PHE A 17 18.04 37.14 2.98
C PHE A 17 19.50 37.63 3.00
N LEU A 18 20.36 37.11 2.12
CA LEU A 18 21.76 37.51 1.96
C LEU A 18 21.99 38.36 0.71
N THR A 19 21.00 38.55 -0.17
CA THR A 19 21.14 39.34 -1.41
C THR A 19 20.27 40.60 -1.37
N PRO A 20 20.83 41.80 -1.59
CA PRO A 20 20.03 43.01 -1.79
C PRO A 20 19.05 42.85 -2.97
N PRO A 21 17.81 43.38 -2.92
CA PRO A 21 17.24 44.31 -1.94
C PRO A 21 16.59 43.66 -0.68
N PHE A 22 16.44 42.34 -0.65
CA PHE A 22 15.81 41.59 0.46
C PHE A 22 16.77 41.23 1.61
N GLY A 23 18.04 41.59 1.48
CA GLY A 23 19.16 41.26 2.36
C GLY A 23 19.08 41.82 3.79
N PHE A 24 17.99 41.61 4.52
CA PHE A 24 17.76 42.12 5.87
C PHE A 24 18.89 41.77 6.84
N ALA A 25 19.54 40.60 6.68
CA ALA A 25 20.69 40.24 7.49
C ALA A 25 21.87 41.21 7.32
N LEU A 26 22.13 41.68 6.09
CA LEU A 26 23.16 42.69 5.81
C LEU A 26 22.79 44.06 6.38
N PHE A 27 21.50 44.43 6.34
CA PHE A 27 21.02 45.69 6.90
C PHE A 27 21.05 45.70 8.44
N TYR A 28 20.74 44.57 9.10
CA TYR A 28 20.93 44.43 10.54
C TYR A 28 22.40 44.55 10.93
N LEU A 29 23.30 43.89 10.19
CA LEU A 29 24.73 43.96 10.45
C LEU A 29 25.26 45.39 10.25
N ARG A 30 24.76 46.13 9.26
CA ARG A 30 25.07 47.55 9.08
C ARG A 30 24.62 48.42 10.27
N GLY A 31 23.51 48.06 10.93
CA GLY A 31 22.97 48.78 12.10
C GLY A 31 23.84 48.66 13.36
N VAL A 32 24.65 47.61 13.47
CA VAL A 32 25.56 47.38 14.61
C VAL A 32 27.05 47.54 14.25
N ALA A 33 27.39 47.61 12.96
CA ALA A 33 28.78 47.72 12.51
C ALA A 33 29.35 49.15 12.69
N PRO A 34 30.61 49.28 13.16
CA PRO A 34 31.28 50.56 13.27
C PRO A 34 31.47 51.21 11.89
N ALA A 35 31.54 52.55 11.85
CA ALA A 35 31.62 53.33 10.61
C ALA A 35 32.84 53.02 9.71
N SER A 36 33.86 52.35 10.27
CA SER A 36 35.03 51.86 9.54
C SER A 36 34.71 50.71 8.58
N VAL A 37 33.61 49.98 8.79
CA VAL A 37 33.19 48.89 7.90
C VAL A 37 32.21 49.43 6.85
N THR A 38 32.70 49.57 5.61
CA THR A 38 31.87 50.03 4.50
C THR A 38 30.85 48.96 4.08
N THR A 39 29.71 49.39 3.52
CA THR A 39 28.69 48.49 2.95
C THR A 39 29.26 47.56 1.88
N ILE A 40 30.24 48.04 1.11
CA ILE A 40 30.93 47.25 0.08
C ILE A 40 31.77 46.13 0.73
N SER A 41 32.41 46.39 1.87
CA SER A 41 33.14 45.36 2.62
C SER A 41 32.21 44.26 3.11
N MET A 42 31.01 44.61 3.57
CA MET A 42 29.98 43.63 3.97
C MET A 42 29.47 42.81 2.78
N TYR A 43 29.23 43.45 1.63
CA TYR A 43 28.80 42.74 0.42
C TYR A 43 29.88 41.80 -0.11
N LYS A 44 31.15 42.20 -0.12
CA LYS A 44 32.25 41.30 -0.49
C LYS A 44 32.38 40.12 0.48
N GLY A 45 32.15 40.35 1.78
CA GLY A 45 32.20 39.31 2.81
C GLY A 45 31.10 38.26 2.69
N VAL A 46 29.90 38.62 2.20
CA VAL A 46 28.77 37.68 2.06
C VAL A 46 28.82 36.87 0.76
N VAL A 47 29.51 37.33 -0.28
CA VAL A 47 29.60 36.66 -1.59
C VAL A 47 30.02 35.18 -1.47
N PRO A 48 31.06 34.80 -0.70
CA PRO A 48 31.40 33.39 -0.51
C PRO A 48 30.25 32.55 0.06
N PHE A 49 29.47 33.10 0.98
CA PHE A 49 28.32 32.41 1.57
C PHE A 49 27.17 32.26 0.57
N ILE A 50 26.93 33.27 -0.26
CA ILE A 50 25.95 33.18 -1.37
C ILE A 50 26.36 32.07 -2.34
N LEU A 51 27.65 31.99 -2.71
CA LEU A 51 28.15 30.95 -3.60
C LEU A 51 27.99 29.55 -3.00
N LEU A 52 28.28 29.38 -1.70
CA LEU A 52 28.03 28.12 -1.00
C LEU A 52 26.54 27.76 -0.96
N GLN A 53 25.66 28.75 -0.77
CA GLN A 53 24.21 28.54 -0.76
C GLN A 53 23.67 28.18 -2.14
N LEU A 54 24.15 28.84 -3.20
CA LEU A 54 23.82 28.50 -4.59
C LEU A 54 24.35 27.11 -4.97
N PHE A 55 25.52 26.74 -4.48
CA PHE A 55 26.07 25.41 -4.65
C PHE A 55 25.19 24.35 -3.96
N ALA A 56 24.77 24.59 -2.71
CA ALA A 56 23.82 23.73 -2.01
C ALA A 56 22.47 23.62 -2.74
N LEU A 57 21.95 24.75 -3.26
CA LEU A 57 20.74 24.78 -4.07
C LEU A 57 20.91 23.95 -5.35
N GLY A 58 22.07 24.03 -5.99
CA GLY A 58 22.43 23.18 -7.13
C GLY A 58 22.39 21.69 -6.76
N ILE A 59 23.07 21.29 -5.69
CA ILE A 59 23.07 19.89 -5.21
C ILE A 59 21.64 19.39 -4.97
N VAL A 60 20.84 20.14 -4.22
CA VAL A 60 19.46 19.74 -3.89
C VAL A 60 18.57 19.73 -5.15
N GLY A 61 18.80 20.66 -6.07
CA GLY A 61 18.13 20.72 -7.37
C GLY A 61 18.37 19.47 -8.22
N TYR A 62 19.63 19.01 -8.31
CA TYR A 62 20.00 17.84 -9.11
C TYR A 62 19.74 16.50 -8.40
N ALA A 63 19.80 16.46 -7.07
CA ALA A 63 19.67 15.23 -6.28
C ALA A 63 18.48 15.29 -5.31
N PRO A 64 17.22 15.25 -5.81
CA PRO A 64 16.02 15.29 -4.96
C PRO A 64 15.95 14.12 -3.96
N GLN A 65 16.65 13.02 -4.26
CA GLN A 65 16.78 11.86 -3.39
C GLN A 65 17.39 12.20 -2.02
N LEU A 66 18.31 13.16 -1.94
CA LEU A 66 18.96 13.56 -0.69
C LEU A 66 17.94 14.12 0.31
N VAL A 67 17.03 14.97 -0.19
CA VAL A 67 15.98 15.59 0.64
C VAL A 67 14.91 14.59 1.06
N ASN A 68 14.58 13.63 0.19
CA ASN A 68 13.51 12.68 0.46
C ASN A 68 13.98 11.48 1.32
N TYR A 69 15.28 11.17 1.34
CA TYR A 69 15.81 10.00 2.02
C TYR A 69 15.60 10.04 3.53
N LEU A 70 16.02 11.12 4.20
CA LEU A 70 15.93 11.19 5.65
C LEU A 70 14.48 11.13 6.16
N PRO A 71 13.51 11.88 5.60
CA PRO A 71 12.10 11.74 5.98
C PRO A 71 11.54 10.34 5.72
N ASN A 72 11.85 9.72 4.58
CA ASN A 72 11.40 8.36 4.27
C ASN A 72 12.00 7.34 5.24
N ARG A 73 13.30 7.46 5.55
CA ARG A 73 14.00 6.61 6.52
C ARG A 73 13.32 6.72 7.88
N MET A 74 13.19 7.93 8.43
CA MET A 74 12.56 8.16 9.74
C MET A 74 11.12 7.61 9.80
N SER A 75 10.34 7.81 8.73
CA SER A 75 8.96 7.32 8.67
C SER A 75 8.83 5.81 8.54
N LEU A 76 9.79 5.13 7.90
CA LEU A 76 9.73 3.69 7.65
C LEU A 76 10.38 2.85 8.74
N VAL A 77 11.28 3.44 9.54
CA VAL A 77 11.90 2.77 10.70
C VAL A 77 11.18 3.09 12.03
N SER A 78 10.21 3.99 12.03
CA SER A 78 9.47 4.34 13.26
C SER A 78 8.48 3.25 13.68
N GLU A 79 8.07 3.28 14.94
CA GLU A 79 7.01 2.41 15.47
C GLU A 79 5.63 2.67 14.82
N THR A 80 5.46 3.86 14.25
CA THR A 80 4.24 4.25 13.50
C THR A 80 4.38 3.99 12.00
N ALA A 81 5.35 3.17 11.57
CA ALA A 81 5.60 2.91 10.16
C ALA A 81 4.36 2.29 9.49
N PRO A 82 4.03 2.72 8.25
CA PRO A 82 2.94 2.11 7.50
C PRO A 82 3.27 0.64 7.16
N PRO A 83 2.26 -0.24 7.10
CA PRO A 83 2.49 -1.64 6.78
C PRO A 83 3.03 -1.81 5.35
N PRO A 84 3.84 -2.84 5.08
CA PRO A 84 4.41 -3.11 3.75
C PRO A 84 3.36 -3.30 2.66
N ARG A 85 2.11 -3.64 3.02
CA ARG A 85 0.94 -3.73 2.12
C ARG A 85 0.44 -2.38 1.58
N ASN A 86 0.94 -1.25 2.09
CA ASN A 86 0.53 0.08 1.64
C ASN A 86 0.74 0.23 0.12
N PRO A 87 -0.28 0.66 -0.67
CA PRO A 87 -0.17 0.85 -2.12
C PRO A 87 1.02 1.71 -2.56
N GLY A 88 1.37 2.74 -1.78
CA GLY A 88 2.46 3.66 -2.07
C GLY A 88 3.86 3.08 -1.86
N LEU A 89 3.99 1.95 -1.14
CA LEU A 89 5.27 1.27 -0.93
C LEU A 89 5.50 0.10 -1.88
N GLN A 90 4.45 -0.36 -2.56
CA GLN A 90 4.47 -1.63 -3.29
C GLN A 90 5.58 -1.71 -4.33
N PHE A 91 5.79 -0.63 -5.09
CA PHE A 91 6.82 -0.62 -6.13
C PHE A 91 8.22 -0.91 -5.55
N CYS A 92 8.59 -0.24 -4.46
CA CYS A 92 9.90 -0.39 -3.85
C CYS A 92 10.04 -1.69 -3.06
N VAL A 93 8.96 -2.13 -2.39
CA VAL A 93 8.91 -3.43 -1.74
C VAL A 93 9.06 -4.56 -2.77
N GLU A 94 8.36 -4.49 -3.89
CA GLU A 94 8.48 -5.46 -4.99
C GLU A 94 9.89 -5.47 -5.58
N LYS A 95 10.47 -4.29 -5.84
CA LYS A 95 11.85 -4.19 -6.34
C LYS A 95 12.86 -4.85 -5.38
N TYR A 96 12.71 -4.61 -4.07
CA TYR A 96 13.52 -5.25 -3.04
C TYR A 96 13.36 -6.78 -3.09
N ILE A 97 12.12 -7.28 -3.08
CA ILE A 97 11.83 -8.72 -3.11
C ILE A 97 12.42 -9.36 -4.36
N PHE A 98 12.23 -8.75 -5.54
CA PHE A 98 12.70 -9.33 -6.81
C PHE A 98 14.22 -9.47 -6.80
N SER A 99 14.94 -8.44 -6.34
CA SER A 99 16.39 -8.52 -6.16
C SER A 99 16.79 -9.65 -5.21
N LYS A 100 16.16 -9.75 -4.03
CA LYS A 100 16.49 -10.81 -3.07
C LYS A 100 16.12 -12.21 -3.56
N LEU A 101 15.09 -12.34 -4.39
CA LEU A 101 14.68 -13.61 -4.97
C LEU A 101 15.57 -14.04 -6.14
N ASP A 102 16.16 -13.10 -6.87
CA ASP A 102 17.20 -13.41 -7.86
C ASP A 102 18.47 -13.90 -7.15
N ASP A 103 18.86 -13.28 -6.02
CA ASP A 103 20.05 -13.68 -5.25
C ASP A 103 19.86 -15.01 -4.49
N ASN A 104 18.72 -15.19 -3.81
CA ASN A 104 18.46 -16.31 -2.90
C ASN A 104 17.41 -17.30 -3.42
N GLY A 105 17.13 -17.31 -4.73
CA GLY A 105 16.04 -18.09 -5.33
C GLY A 105 16.16 -19.59 -5.10
N GLU A 106 17.37 -20.14 -5.20
CA GLU A 106 17.65 -21.58 -4.99
C GLU A 106 17.40 -22.01 -3.55
N HIS A 107 17.79 -21.19 -2.58
CA HIS A 107 17.52 -21.46 -1.17
C HIS A 107 16.01 -21.54 -0.89
N ILE A 108 15.22 -20.61 -1.46
CA ILE A 108 13.76 -20.61 -1.27
C ILE A 108 13.11 -21.79 -1.99
N ARG A 109 13.56 -22.15 -3.19
CA ARG A 109 13.08 -23.38 -3.89
C ARG A 109 13.38 -24.63 -3.07
N SER A 110 14.57 -24.72 -2.49
CA SER A 110 14.94 -25.81 -1.57
C SER A 110 14.04 -25.85 -0.33
N ALA A 111 13.75 -24.69 0.27
CA ALA A 111 12.83 -24.58 1.40
C ALA A 111 11.40 -25.03 1.03
N ILE A 112 10.89 -24.66 -0.16
CA ILE A 112 9.60 -25.13 -0.67
C ILE A 112 9.61 -26.65 -0.85
N ASN A 113 10.66 -27.21 -1.45
CA ASN A 113 10.78 -28.65 -1.67
C ASN A 113 10.86 -29.44 -0.35
N THR A 114 11.52 -28.87 0.67
CA THR A 114 11.56 -29.43 2.01
C THR A 114 10.18 -29.38 2.67
N ALA A 115 9.48 -28.24 2.56
CA ALA A 115 8.12 -28.08 3.10
C ALA A 115 7.11 -29.04 2.44
N ARG A 116 7.23 -29.30 1.13
CA ARG A 116 6.39 -30.27 0.40
C ARG A 116 6.55 -31.71 0.91
N LYS A 117 7.70 -32.04 1.51
CA LYS A 117 7.99 -33.38 2.06
C LYS A 117 7.55 -33.55 3.51
N LEU A 118 7.01 -32.50 4.15
CA LEU A 118 6.51 -32.61 5.51
C LEU A 118 5.36 -33.60 5.58
N ASP A 119 5.36 -34.43 6.63
CA ASP A 119 4.21 -35.31 6.91
C ASP A 119 3.05 -34.49 7.47
N LEU A 120 2.07 -34.20 6.60
CA LEU A 120 0.86 -33.47 6.95
C LEU A 120 -0.31 -34.37 7.38
N SER A 121 -0.05 -35.67 7.65
CA SER A 121 -1.07 -36.64 8.05
C SER A 121 -1.83 -36.23 9.31
N ALA A 122 -1.16 -35.53 10.23
CA ALA A 122 -1.73 -35.00 11.47
C ALA A 122 -2.79 -33.90 11.23
N LEU A 123 -2.81 -33.25 10.06
CA LEU A 123 -3.73 -32.15 9.79
C LEU A 123 -5.07 -32.61 9.19
N PRO A 124 -6.16 -31.87 9.43
CA PRO A 124 -7.43 -32.06 8.71
C PRO A 124 -7.27 -31.90 7.19
N GLY A 125 -8.10 -32.61 6.41
CA GLY A 125 -8.01 -32.60 4.94
C GLY A 125 -8.11 -31.22 4.30
N GLU A 126 -8.98 -30.33 4.83
CA GLU A 126 -9.10 -28.93 4.38
C GLU A 126 -7.77 -28.17 4.53
N MET A 127 -7.15 -28.22 5.72
CA MET A 127 -5.88 -27.52 6.00
C MET A 127 -4.72 -28.10 5.19
N ARG A 128 -4.74 -29.42 4.94
CA ARG A 128 -3.76 -30.09 4.07
C ARG A 128 -3.81 -29.55 2.65
N SER A 129 -5.01 -29.45 2.08
CA SER A 129 -5.22 -28.88 0.75
C SER A 129 -4.79 -27.41 0.69
N ASP A 130 -5.12 -26.62 1.72
CA ASP A 130 -4.75 -25.21 1.78
C ASP A 130 -3.23 -25.01 1.85
N LEU A 131 -2.52 -25.81 2.66
CA LEU A 131 -1.05 -25.76 2.75
C LEU A 131 -0.38 -26.22 1.45
N MET A 132 -0.85 -27.30 0.83
CA MET A 132 -0.31 -27.73 -0.47
C MET A 132 -0.52 -26.64 -1.53
N GLY A 133 -1.71 -26.03 -1.56
CA GLY A 133 -1.98 -24.89 -2.41
C GLY A 133 -1.10 -23.68 -2.11
N ALA A 134 -0.73 -23.46 -0.85
CA ALA A 134 0.20 -22.42 -0.44
C ALA A 134 1.62 -22.67 -0.98
N PHE A 135 2.11 -23.91 -0.91
CA PHE A 135 3.41 -24.29 -1.48
C PHE A 135 3.43 -24.13 -3.01
N ASP A 136 2.36 -24.54 -3.70
CA ASP A 136 2.22 -24.33 -5.14
C ASP A 136 2.22 -22.84 -5.51
N LYS A 137 1.54 -22.00 -4.72
CA LYS A 137 1.54 -20.55 -4.93
C LYS A 137 2.92 -19.95 -4.65
N ALA A 138 3.61 -20.38 -3.59
CA ALA A 138 4.96 -19.94 -3.28
C ALA A 138 5.92 -20.21 -4.46
N GLU A 139 5.85 -21.41 -5.05
CA GLU A 139 6.63 -21.78 -6.23
C GLU A 139 6.23 -20.98 -7.48
N LYS A 140 4.92 -20.76 -7.71
CA LYS A 140 4.43 -19.94 -8.84
C LYS A 140 4.91 -18.49 -8.79
N THR A 141 5.35 -18.00 -7.63
CA THR A 141 5.90 -16.65 -7.46
C THR A 141 7.01 -16.35 -8.46
N PHE A 142 7.95 -17.28 -8.68
CA PHE A 142 9.08 -17.09 -9.60
C PHE A 142 8.64 -16.85 -11.05
N ALA A 143 7.67 -17.64 -11.53
CA ALA A 143 7.12 -17.47 -12.87
C ALA A 143 6.33 -16.16 -13.01
N LEU A 144 5.63 -15.74 -11.96
CA LEU A 144 4.90 -14.47 -11.95
C LEU A 144 5.83 -13.26 -11.97
N ILE A 145 7.00 -13.35 -11.34
CA ILE A 145 8.04 -12.29 -11.39
C ILE A 145 8.55 -12.15 -12.82
N LYS A 146 8.93 -13.25 -13.48
CA LYS A 146 9.36 -13.20 -14.90
C LYS A 146 8.28 -12.67 -15.83
N LYS A 147 7.01 -12.97 -15.55
CA LYS A 147 5.89 -12.36 -16.27
C LYS A 147 5.81 -10.85 -16.05
N ILE A 148 6.00 -10.36 -14.83
CA ILE A 148 6.01 -8.92 -14.54
C ILE A 148 7.17 -8.24 -15.28
N GLU A 149 8.37 -8.78 -15.18
CA GLU A 149 9.56 -8.26 -15.89
C GLU A 149 9.33 -8.18 -17.40
N GLY A 150 8.75 -9.23 -18.00
CA GLY A 150 8.41 -9.25 -19.43
C GLY A 150 7.39 -8.18 -19.83
N GLU A 151 6.29 -8.06 -19.10
CA GLU A 151 5.24 -7.07 -19.38
C GLU A 151 5.74 -5.63 -19.15
N GLU A 152 6.59 -5.41 -18.15
CA GLU A 152 7.23 -4.12 -17.89
C GLU A 152 8.25 -3.74 -18.96
N LYS A 153 9.05 -4.70 -19.42
CA LYS A 153 9.98 -4.48 -20.53
C LYS A 153 9.24 -4.02 -21.79
N ILE A 154 8.18 -4.75 -22.18
CA ILE A 154 7.34 -4.39 -23.33
C ILE A 154 6.74 -2.98 -23.17
N LEU A 155 6.21 -2.68 -21.97
CA LEU A 155 5.64 -1.36 -21.69
C LEU A 155 6.70 -0.26 -21.77
N ASN A 156 7.89 -0.47 -21.21
CA ASN A 156 8.96 0.52 -21.17
C ASN A 156 9.51 0.80 -22.58
N GLU A 157 9.72 -0.24 -23.39
CA GLU A 157 10.15 -0.10 -24.79
C GLU A 157 9.11 0.69 -25.60
N TYR A 158 7.83 0.35 -25.47
CA TYR A 158 6.75 1.08 -26.15
C TYR A 158 6.61 2.52 -25.65
N SER A 159 6.89 2.78 -24.36
CA SER A 159 6.80 4.11 -23.75
C SER A 159 7.77 5.12 -24.34
N VAL A 160 8.91 4.68 -24.89
CA VAL A 160 9.91 5.57 -25.51
C VAL A 160 9.32 6.28 -26.74
N GLY A 161 8.69 5.52 -27.64
CA GLY A 161 8.05 6.08 -28.85
C GLY A 161 6.71 6.77 -28.59
N TYR A 162 5.99 6.34 -27.56
CA TYR A 162 4.71 6.94 -27.17
C TYR A 162 4.85 8.32 -26.49
N ARG A 163 5.98 8.56 -25.81
CA ARG A 163 6.19 9.77 -24.99
C ARG A 163 6.10 11.09 -25.76
N PRO A 164 6.78 11.29 -26.90
CA PRO A 164 6.67 12.54 -27.66
C PRO A 164 5.23 12.84 -28.08
N LEU A 165 4.54 11.82 -28.59
CA LEU A 165 3.14 11.92 -29.01
C LEU A 165 2.21 12.27 -27.83
N HIS A 166 2.45 11.68 -26.66
CA HIS A 166 1.68 12.02 -25.46
C HIS A 166 1.91 13.48 -25.03
N VAL A 167 3.16 13.94 -24.99
CA VAL A 167 3.48 15.32 -24.59
C VAL A 167 2.83 16.34 -25.55
N GLU A 168 2.93 16.11 -26.86
CA GLU A 168 2.32 16.95 -27.88
C GLU A 168 0.80 17.10 -27.67
N VAL A 169 0.09 15.97 -27.55
CA VAL A 169 -1.37 15.99 -27.32
C VAL A 169 -1.72 16.61 -25.97
N ARG A 170 -0.88 16.46 -24.94
CA ARG A 170 -1.12 17.07 -23.63
C ARG A 170 -0.97 18.58 -23.64
N GLU A 171 -0.03 19.13 -24.39
CA GLU A 171 0.07 20.58 -24.54
C GLU A 171 -1.14 21.16 -25.29
N ILE A 172 -1.64 20.48 -26.33
CA ILE A 172 -2.89 20.84 -27.00
C ILE A 172 -4.07 20.83 -26.01
N GLN A 173 -4.23 19.75 -25.24
CA GLN A 173 -5.32 19.63 -24.26
C GLN A 173 -5.22 20.68 -23.15
N LYS A 174 -4.00 21.04 -22.73
CA LYS A 174 -3.77 22.11 -21.75
C LYS A 174 -4.13 23.48 -22.32
N ALA A 175 -3.84 23.75 -23.60
CA ALA A 175 -4.32 24.95 -24.29
C ALA A 175 -5.85 24.99 -24.35
N GLN A 176 -6.50 23.89 -24.75
CA GLN A 176 -7.96 23.77 -24.74
C GLN A 176 -8.57 23.97 -23.34
N ALA A 177 -7.92 23.47 -22.28
CA ALA A 177 -8.36 23.66 -20.91
C ALA A 177 -8.29 25.14 -20.49
N ARG A 178 -7.22 25.87 -20.88
CA ARG A 178 -7.08 27.31 -20.64
C ARG A 178 -8.19 28.10 -21.36
N ILE A 179 -8.38 27.83 -22.65
CA ILE A 179 -9.47 28.41 -23.46
C ILE A 179 -10.82 28.17 -22.78
N LYS A 180 -11.10 26.93 -22.37
CA LYS A 180 -12.36 26.59 -21.68
C LYS A 180 -12.59 27.38 -20.39
N VAL A 181 -11.55 27.62 -19.59
CA VAL A 181 -11.63 28.41 -18.36
C VAL A 181 -11.88 29.88 -18.67
N GLU A 182 -11.16 30.45 -19.63
CA GLU A 182 -11.33 31.84 -20.06
C GLU A 182 -12.70 32.07 -20.71
N THR A 183 -13.15 31.19 -21.59
CA THR A 183 -14.49 31.23 -22.21
C THR A 183 -15.58 31.23 -21.14
N LYS A 184 -15.43 30.44 -20.06
CA LYS A 184 -16.38 30.45 -18.93
C LYS A 184 -16.40 31.79 -18.21
N LYS A 185 -15.25 32.41 -17.98
CA LYS A 185 -15.14 33.74 -17.35
C LYS A 185 -15.79 34.82 -18.23
N LEU A 186 -15.44 34.87 -19.52
CA LEU A 186 -16.01 35.84 -20.45
C LEU A 186 -17.53 35.70 -20.59
N LYS A 187 -18.05 34.47 -20.63
CA LYS A 187 -19.50 34.20 -20.62
C LYS A 187 -20.17 34.64 -19.31
N LEU A 188 -19.49 34.53 -18.18
CA LEU A 188 -20.01 35.02 -16.90
C LEU A 188 -20.04 36.55 -16.89
N ASP A 189 -18.95 37.19 -17.33
CA ASP A 189 -18.86 38.66 -17.41
C ASP A 189 -19.98 39.22 -18.31
N LEU A 190 -20.18 38.63 -19.49
CA LEU A 190 -21.29 39.00 -20.40
C LEU A 190 -22.68 38.84 -19.76
N ARG A 191 -22.88 37.81 -18.93
CA ARG A 191 -24.17 37.60 -18.22
C ARG A 191 -24.41 38.62 -17.13
N LEU A 192 -23.35 39.11 -16.48
CA LEU A 192 -23.42 40.06 -15.37
C LEU A 192 -23.42 41.52 -15.84
N MET A 193 -23.04 41.80 -17.09
CA MET A 193 -23.04 43.15 -17.65
C MET A 193 -24.47 43.71 -17.80
N SER A 194 -24.65 44.98 -17.40
CA SER A 194 -25.88 45.73 -17.66
C SER A 194 -26.17 45.81 -19.16
N LYS A 195 -27.45 45.91 -19.54
CA LYS A 195 -27.94 45.99 -20.92
C LYS A 195 -27.94 47.43 -21.50
N ASP A 196 -27.31 48.37 -20.83
CA ASP A 196 -27.24 49.78 -21.27
C ASP A 196 -26.45 49.94 -22.58
N PRO A 197 -26.87 50.84 -23.50
CA PRO A 197 -26.20 51.06 -24.80
C PRO A 197 -24.74 51.50 -24.69
N THR A 198 -24.35 52.13 -23.57
CA THR A 198 -22.98 52.58 -23.31
C THR A 198 -21.97 51.42 -23.18
N GLN A 199 -22.45 50.19 -22.94
CA GLN A 199 -21.63 48.99 -22.80
C GLN A 199 -21.59 48.13 -24.07
N ASP A 200 -22.31 48.50 -25.14
CA ASP A 200 -22.46 47.70 -26.36
C ASP A 200 -21.10 47.40 -27.02
N ALA A 201 -20.25 48.42 -27.18
CA ALA A 201 -18.90 48.25 -27.73
C ALA A 201 -18.03 47.26 -26.90
N LYS A 202 -18.24 47.20 -25.58
CA LYS A 202 -17.54 46.25 -24.70
C LYS A 202 -18.12 44.84 -24.83
N ARG A 203 -19.43 44.69 -24.98
CA ARG A 203 -20.08 43.39 -25.25
C ARG A 203 -19.63 42.83 -26.60
N ASP A 204 -19.57 43.66 -27.64
CA ASP A 204 -19.12 43.25 -28.97
C ASP A 204 -17.68 42.76 -28.94
N LYS A 205 -16.79 43.46 -28.23
CA LYS A 205 -15.40 43.03 -28.03
C LYS A 205 -15.31 41.66 -27.31
N LEU A 206 -16.15 41.43 -26.29
CA LEU A 206 -16.18 40.15 -25.58
C LEU A 206 -16.74 39.01 -26.44
N ASN A 207 -17.77 39.29 -27.25
CA ASN A 207 -18.33 38.32 -28.20
C ASN A 207 -17.32 37.97 -29.30
N ALA A 208 -16.63 38.95 -29.88
CA ALA A 208 -15.56 38.71 -30.85
C ALA A 208 -14.45 37.83 -30.24
N ARG A 209 -14.04 38.11 -28.99
CA ARG A 209 -13.06 37.26 -28.29
C ARG A 209 -13.57 35.83 -28.08
N LEU A 210 -14.86 35.64 -27.81
CA LEU A 210 -15.46 34.30 -27.69
C LEU A 210 -15.45 33.54 -29.02
N GLU A 211 -15.66 34.22 -30.14
CA GLU A 211 -15.55 33.65 -31.48
C GLU A 211 -14.12 33.24 -31.82
N ASP A 212 -13.15 34.11 -31.56
CA ASP A 212 -11.72 33.81 -31.72
C ASP A 212 -11.32 32.56 -30.93
N MET A 213 -11.72 32.51 -29.66
CA MET A 213 -11.43 31.37 -28.77
C MET A 213 -12.12 30.08 -29.23
N ALA A 214 -13.32 30.19 -29.81
CA ALA A 214 -14.02 29.04 -30.40
C ALA A 214 -13.27 28.52 -31.65
N ALA A 215 -12.80 29.43 -32.51
CA ALA A 215 -11.99 29.09 -33.67
C ALA A 215 -10.66 28.44 -33.27
N GLU A 216 -9.95 29.01 -32.29
CA GLU A 216 -8.71 28.45 -31.76
C GLU A 216 -8.93 27.05 -31.16
N SER A 217 -10.01 26.85 -30.39
CA SER A 217 -10.36 25.53 -29.84
C SER A 217 -10.63 24.49 -30.93
N LYS A 218 -11.26 24.91 -32.04
CA LYS A 218 -11.52 24.04 -33.20
C LYS A 218 -10.22 23.64 -33.88
N HIS A 219 -9.36 24.62 -34.18
CA HIS A 219 -8.04 24.39 -34.78
C HIS A 219 -7.18 23.44 -33.91
N LEU A 220 -7.16 23.65 -32.59
CA LEU A 220 -6.45 22.76 -31.66
C LEU A 220 -6.98 21.32 -31.70
N THR A 221 -8.27 21.13 -31.92
CA THR A 221 -8.87 19.78 -32.04
C THR A 221 -8.42 19.09 -33.32
N GLU A 222 -8.37 19.84 -34.43
CA GLU A 222 -7.92 19.36 -35.73
C GLU A 222 -6.40 19.09 -35.76
N SER A 223 -5.63 19.79 -34.92
CA SER A 223 -4.18 19.61 -34.76
C SER A 223 -3.79 18.33 -34.03
N ILE A 224 -4.74 17.59 -33.44
CA ILE A 224 -4.43 16.33 -32.74
C ILE A 224 -4.04 15.27 -33.78
N PRO A 225 -2.85 14.63 -33.66
CA PRO A 225 -2.42 13.63 -34.61
C PRO A 225 -3.42 12.46 -34.73
N ALA A 226 -3.77 12.06 -35.96
CA ALA A 226 -4.75 10.99 -36.21
C ALA A 226 -4.38 9.65 -35.53
N LYS A 227 -3.07 9.37 -35.39
CA LYS A 227 -2.53 8.19 -34.70
C LYS A 227 -2.72 8.20 -33.18
N TRP A 228 -3.08 9.34 -32.56
CA TRP A 228 -3.22 9.46 -31.10
C TRP A 228 -4.15 8.40 -30.51
N THR A 229 -5.33 8.23 -31.11
CA THR A 229 -6.37 7.35 -30.55
C THR A 229 -5.94 5.88 -30.55
N SER A 230 -5.29 5.41 -31.62
CA SER A 230 -4.79 4.04 -31.72
C SER A 230 -3.61 3.81 -30.77
N GLU A 231 -2.62 4.71 -30.75
CA GLU A 231 -1.44 4.61 -29.89
C GLU A 231 -1.80 4.69 -28.39
N ARG A 232 -2.71 5.61 -28.00
CA ARG A 232 -3.21 5.68 -26.63
C ARG A 232 -3.89 4.38 -26.22
N LYS A 233 -4.71 3.78 -27.09
CA LYS A 233 -5.40 2.51 -26.81
C LYS A 233 -4.41 1.36 -26.63
N ALA A 234 -3.37 1.30 -27.46
CA ALA A 234 -2.28 0.33 -27.34
C ALA A 234 -1.50 0.51 -26.03
N PHE A 235 -1.06 1.74 -25.70
CA PHE A 235 -0.42 2.06 -24.42
C PHE A 235 -1.25 1.62 -23.21
N VAL A 236 -2.54 1.97 -23.20
CA VAL A 236 -3.45 1.64 -22.10
C VAL A 236 -3.62 0.11 -21.95
N LYS A 237 -3.64 -0.63 -23.07
CA LYS A 237 -3.71 -2.10 -23.06
C LYS A 237 -2.45 -2.70 -22.41
N LEU A 238 -1.25 -2.25 -22.82
CA LEU A 238 0.02 -2.71 -22.25
C LEU A 238 0.13 -2.38 -20.76
N LYS A 239 -0.19 -1.14 -20.39
CA LYS A 239 -0.21 -0.72 -18.98
C LYS A 239 -1.17 -1.55 -18.14
N LYS A 240 -2.36 -1.87 -18.67
CA LYS A 240 -3.35 -2.72 -18.00
C LYS A 240 -2.83 -4.16 -17.84
N ALA A 241 -2.09 -4.69 -18.80
CA ALA A 241 -1.44 -6.00 -18.71
C ALA A 241 -0.39 -6.03 -17.60
N ALA A 242 0.55 -5.08 -17.58
CA ALA A 242 1.56 -4.95 -16.52
C ALA A 242 0.93 -4.78 -15.12
N THR A 243 -0.08 -3.92 -15.00
CA THR A 243 -0.80 -3.72 -13.73
C THR A 243 -1.54 -4.98 -13.27
N LYS A 244 -2.11 -5.74 -14.21
CA LYS A 244 -2.78 -7.02 -13.93
C LYS A 244 -1.77 -8.08 -13.48
N ALA A 245 -0.60 -8.16 -14.12
CA ALA A 245 0.47 -9.08 -13.73
C ALA A 245 0.91 -8.83 -12.28
N ARG A 246 1.19 -7.57 -11.91
CA ARG A 246 1.48 -7.21 -10.51
C ARG A 246 0.33 -7.60 -9.57
N ARG A 247 -0.92 -7.26 -9.88
CA ARG A 247 -2.06 -7.64 -9.01
C ARG A 247 -2.16 -9.15 -8.76
N ILE A 248 -1.92 -9.96 -9.80
CA ILE A 248 -1.94 -11.43 -9.68
C ILE A 248 -0.80 -11.90 -8.77
N TYR A 249 0.42 -11.40 -8.97
CA TYR A 249 1.57 -11.66 -8.09
C TYR A 249 1.24 -11.32 -6.63
N ARG A 250 0.75 -10.10 -6.38
CA ARG A 250 0.41 -9.62 -5.04
C ARG A 250 -0.57 -10.54 -4.32
N ARG A 251 -1.64 -10.95 -5.01
CA ARG A 251 -2.61 -11.90 -4.45
C ARG A 251 -1.98 -13.28 -4.22
N ASN A 252 -1.16 -13.75 -5.16
CA ASN A 252 -0.51 -15.05 -5.05
C ASN A 252 0.39 -15.15 -3.81
N VAL A 253 1.25 -14.14 -3.58
CA VAL A 253 2.15 -14.12 -2.41
C VAL A 253 1.40 -13.92 -1.10
N ASP A 254 0.37 -13.05 -1.09
CA ASP A 254 -0.49 -12.85 0.09
C ASP A 254 -1.22 -14.15 0.46
N ASP A 255 -1.78 -14.86 -0.54
CA ASP A 255 -2.46 -16.13 -0.30
C ASP A 255 -1.50 -17.24 0.16
N ALA A 256 -0.31 -17.33 -0.44
CA ALA A 256 0.70 -18.33 -0.09
C ALA A 256 1.13 -18.18 1.37
N TYR A 257 1.56 -16.99 1.75
CA TYR A 257 2.06 -16.73 3.09
C TYR A 257 0.93 -16.64 4.13
N GLY A 258 -0.24 -16.13 3.75
CA GLY A 258 -1.41 -16.07 4.62
C GLY A 258 -1.88 -17.44 5.09
N ALA A 259 -1.94 -18.43 4.19
CA ALA A 259 -2.30 -19.80 4.55
C ALA A 259 -1.33 -20.40 5.57
N ILE A 260 -0.03 -20.18 5.40
CA ILE A 260 1.02 -20.68 6.30
C ILE A 260 0.88 -20.07 7.70
N ILE A 261 0.72 -18.74 7.77
CA ILE A 261 0.53 -18.04 9.05
C ILE A 261 -0.73 -18.54 9.76
N GLU A 262 -1.85 -18.64 9.05
CA GLU A 262 -3.12 -19.06 9.66
C GLU A 262 -3.05 -20.50 10.15
N THR A 263 -2.45 -21.42 9.38
CA THR A 263 -2.22 -22.79 9.84
C THR A 263 -1.27 -22.86 11.04
N SER A 264 -0.15 -22.13 11.02
CA SER A 264 0.80 -22.11 12.16
C SER A 264 0.13 -21.56 13.43
N LYS A 265 -0.68 -20.50 13.33
CA LYS A 265 -1.46 -19.96 14.46
C LYS A 265 -2.45 -20.99 15.02
N VAL A 266 -3.16 -21.72 14.16
CA VAL A 266 -4.12 -22.73 14.62
C VAL A 266 -3.40 -23.86 15.35
N ILE A 267 -2.26 -24.34 14.83
CA ILE A 267 -1.45 -25.38 15.48
C ILE A 267 -0.90 -24.88 16.82
N ALA A 268 -0.31 -23.67 16.87
CA ALA A 268 0.26 -23.09 18.08
C ALA A 268 -0.77 -22.82 19.20
N SER A 269 -2.06 -22.75 18.85
CA SER A 269 -3.14 -22.58 19.82
C SER A 269 -3.60 -23.88 20.49
N ALA A 270 -2.84 -24.98 20.36
CA ALA A 270 -3.13 -26.25 21.02
C ALA A 270 -3.22 -26.10 22.54
N GLY A 271 -2.25 -25.42 23.17
CA GLY A 271 -2.26 -25.15 24.61
C GLY A 271 -3.44 -24.31 25.09
N ASP A 272 -3.81 -23.27 24.33
CA ASP A 272 -4.98 -22.44 24.62
C ASP A 272 -6.29 -23.25 24.58
N LEU A 273 -6.39 -24.19 23.62
CA LEU A 273 -7.52 -25.08 23.51
C LEU A 273 -7.52 -26.10 24.66
N ALA A 274 -6.36 -26.66 25.03
CA ALA A 274 -6.20 -27.60 26.14
C ALA A 274 -6.66 -26.98 27.46
N ALA A 275 -6.33 -25.71 27.71
CA ALA A 275 -6.76 -24.99 28.91
C ALA A 275 -8.29 -24.90 29.08
N LEU A 276 -9.05 -24.98 27.99
CA LEU A 276 -10.52 -24.97 28.00
C LEU A 276 -11.14 -26.35 28.23
N GLN A 277 -10.35 -27.44 28.22
CA GLN A 277 -10.85 -28.81 28.32
C GLN A 277 -11.64 -29.05 29.62
N GLY A 278 -11.15 -28.53 30.75
CA GLY A 278 -11.83 -28.66 32.05
C GLY A 278 -13.18 -27.95 32.08
N GLN A 279 -13.31 -26.79 31.43
CA GLN A 279 -14.57 -26.04 31.33
C GLN A 279 -15.55 -26.71 30.36
N PHE A 280 -15.05 -27.33 29.29
CA PHE A 280 -15.87 -28.11 28.36
C PHE A 280 -16.45 -29.38 29.00
N GLY A 281 -15.61 -30.10 29.75
CA GLY A 281 -16.02 -31.34 30.41
C GLY A 281 -17.16 -31.14 31.41
N LYS A 282 -17.16 -30.02 32.13
CA LYS A 282 -18.17 -29.69 33.15
C LYS A 282 -19.40 -28.97 32.60
N VAL A 283 -19.37 -28.49 31.36
CA VAL A 283 -20.40 -27.57 30.86
C VAL A 283 -21.79 -28.21 30.75
N ALA A 284 -21.85 -29.53 30.56
CA ALA A 284 -23.11 -30.27 30.53
C ALA A 284 -23.75 -30.38 31.92
N ASP A 285 -22.92 -30.49 32.97
CA ASP A 285 -23.35 -30.55 34.36
C ASP A 285 -23.68 -29.14 34.87
N ASP A 286 -22.88 -28.14 34.51
CA ASP A 286 -23.05 -26.75 34.92
C ASP A 286 -24.36 -26.11 34.43
N ILE A 287 -24.96 -26.65 33.37
CA ILE A 287 -26.25 -26.19 32.84
C ILE A 287 -27.43 -27.05 33.33
N ALA A 288 -27.17 -28.23 33.90
CA ALA A 288 -28.22 -29.12 34.37
C ALA A 288 -28.94 -28.48 35.57
N GLY A 289 -30.28 -28.44 35.51
CA GLY A 289 -31.10 -27.90 36.60
C GLY A 289 -31.10 -26.37 36.75
N LYS A 290 -30.38 -25.62 35.91
CA LYS A 290 -30.39 -24.14 35.92
C LYS A 290 -31.51 -23.55 35.08
N SER A 291 -31.87 -22.29 35.35
CA SER A 291 -32.82 -21.55 34.52
C SER A 291 -32.31 -21.41 33.08
N ILE A 292 -33.22 -21.33 32.10
CA ILE A 292 -32.87 -21.16 30.68
C ILE A 292 -31.96 -19.93 30.51
N LYS A 293 -32.21 -18.85 31.26
CA LYS A 293 -31.44 -17.60 31.19
C LYS A 293 -29.99 -17.82 31.66
N ASP A 294 -29.80 -18.54 32.75
CA ASP A 294 -28.47 -18.81 33.32
C ASP A 294 -27.68 -19.80 32.47
N ALA A 295 -28.34 -20.86 31.99
CA ALA A 295 -27.74 -21.82 31.06
C ALA A 295 -27.28 -21.12 29.75
N GLN A 296 -28.06 -20.17 29.24
CA GLN A 296 -27.67 -19.36 28.09
C GLN A 296 -26.48 -18.43 28.37
N ALA A 297 -26.39 -17.88 29.58
CA ALA A 297 -25.28 -17.02 29.99
C ALA A 297 -23.97 -17.81 30.07
N ILE A 298 -24.00 -19.03 30.64
CA ILE A 298 -22.84 -19.93 30.71
C ILE A 298 -22.36 -20.29 29.30
N LEU A 299 -23.27 -20.75 28.42
CA LEU A 299 -22.92 -21.08 27.04
C LEU A 299 -22.41 -19.87 26.25
N LYS A 300 -22.93 -18.67 26.51
CA LYS A 300 -22.43 -17.43 25.90
C LYS A 300 -20.99 -17.15 26.34
N LYS A 301 -20.69 -17.25 27.63
CA LYS A 301 -19.32 -17.07 28.16
C LYS A 301 -18.35 -18.07 27.54
N LEU A 302 -18.70 -19.36 27.53
CA LEU A 302 -17.86 -20.39 26.89
C LEU A 302 -17.66 -20.10 25.39
N THR A 303 -18.71 -19.71 24.67
CA THR A 303 -18.61 -19.39 23.24
C THR A 303 -17.64 -18.24 22.98
N VAL A 304 -17.60 -17.23 23.86
CA VAL A 304 -16.66 -16.10 23.75
C VAL A 304 -15.22 -16.57 23.97
N LEU A 305 -14.98 -17.39 25.00
CA LEU A 305 -13.65 -17.94 25.29
C LEU A 305 -13.14 -18.81 24.12
N VAL A 306 -13.98 -19.71 23.62
CA VAL A 306 -13.61 -20.59 22.50
C VAL A 306 -13.37 -19.79 21.22
N ARG A 307 -14.16 -18.75 20.97
CA ARG A 307 -14.02 -17.89 19.78
C ARG A 307 -12.69 -17.12 19.78
N ALA A 308 -12.08 -16.88 20.94
CA ALA A 308 -10.77 -16.25 21.03
C ALA A 308 -9.65 -17.16 20.51
N VAL A 309 -9.84 -18.48 20.55
CA VAL A 309 -8.88 -19.47 20.03
C VAL A 309 -9.00 -19.59 18.50
N PRO A 310 -7.89 -19.47 17.74
CA PRO A 310 -7.89 -19.61 16.29
C PRO A 310 -8.47 -20.96 15.79
N GLY A 311 -9.23 -20.90 14.68
CA GLY A 311 -9.73 -22.10 14.00
C GLY A 311 -10.93 -22.82 14.66
N THR A 312 -11.52 -22.29 15.73
CA THR A 312 -12.61 -22.98 16.49
C THR A 312 -14.02 -22.71 15.96
N SER A 313 -14.17 -22.25 14.71
CA SER A 313 -15.46 -21.85 14.11
C SER A 313 -16.50 -22.99 14.13
N LYS A 314 -16.07 -24.24 13.92
CA LYS A 314 -16.94 -25.44 13.98
C LYS A 314 -17.48 -25.69 15.39
N ILE A 315 -16.65 -25.48 16.42
CA ILE A 315 -17.03 -25.62 17.83
C ILE A 315 -18.01 -24.51 18.25
N THR A 316 -17.67 -23.25 17.95
CA THR A 316 -18.50 -22.08 18.29
C THR A 316 -19.88 -22.12 17.62
N LYS A 317 -19.97 -22.69 16.40
CA LYS A 317 -21.23 -22.94 15.69
C LYS A 317 -22.13 -23.90 16.46
N GLU A 318 -21.59 -25.00 16.98
CA GLU A 318 -22.37 -25.98 17.74
C GLU A 318 -22.75 -25.45 19.13
N LEU A 319 -21.87 -24.72 19.83
CA LEU A 319 -22.19 -24.03 21.09
C LEU A 319 -23.29 -22.98 20.93
N SER A 320 -23.19 -22.15 19.88
CA SER A 320 -24.24 -21.19 19.52
C SER A 320 -25.54 -21.89 19.11
N GLY A 321 -25.44 -23.09 18.55
CA GLY A 321 -26.57 -23.98 18.28
C GLY A 321 -27.24 -24.47 19.56
N ALA A 322 -26.48 -24.96 20.53
CA ALA A 322 -26.97 -25.40 21.84
C ALA A 322 -27.68 -24.26 22.59
N ARG A 323 -27.06 -23.07 22.63
CA ARG A 323 -27.66 -21.87 23.25
C ARG A 323 -29.00 -21.47 22.62
N ARG A 324 -29.12 -21.60 21.28
CA ARG A 324 -30.37 -21.33 20.56
C ARG A 324 -31.42 -22.42 20.79
N ALA A 325 -31.01 -23.68 20.93
CA ALA A 325 -31.91 -24.81 21.17
C ALA A 325 -32.65 -24.68 22.52
N LEU A 326 -32.00 -24.14 23.54
CA LEU A 326 -32.61 -23.88 24.87
C LEU A 326 -33.81 -22.91 24.84
N ARG A 327 -33.99 -22.11 23.79
CA ARG A 327 -35.19 -21.23 23.65
C ARG A 327 -36.43 -21.97 23.15
N LYS A 328 -36.27 -23.18 22.61
CA LYS A 328 -37.37 -23.90 21.96
C LYS A 328 -38.25 -24.58 23.02
N LYS A 329 -39.55 -24.28 23.01
CA LYS A 329 -40.56 -24.89 23.91
C LYS A 329 -40.62 -26.43 23.81
N LYS A 330 -40.37 -27.01 22.62
CA LYS A 330 -40.45 -28.47 22.37
C LYS A 330 -39.06 -29.11 22.22
N ASN A 331 -38.70 -29.98 23.16
CA ASN A 331 -37.44 -30.74 23.25
C ASN A 331 -36.18 -29.84 23.20
N GLY A 332 -36.24 -28.65 23.82
CA GLY A 332 -35.14 -27.68 23.80
C GLY A 332 -33.86 -28.20 24.47
N GLU A 333 -34.01 -28.83 25.64
CA GLU A 333 -32.89 -29.39 26.43
C GLU A 333 -32.23 -30.59 25.73
N GLU A 334 -33.03 -31.52 25.20
CA GLU A 334 -32.54 -32.69 24.46
C GLU A 334 -31.73 -32.26 23.23
N LYS A 335 -32.23 -31.27 22.48
CA LYS A 335 -31.53 -30.68 21.32
C LYS A 335 -30.25 -29.95 21.73
N ALA A 336 -30.27 -29.26 22.88
CA ALA A 336 -29.09 -28.60 23.42
C ALA A 336 -28.01 -29.62 23.81
N ARG A 337 -28.37 -30.70 24.53
CA ARG A 337 -27.45 -31.80 24.88
C ARG A 337 -26.86 -32.47 23.65
N LYS A 338 -27.66 -32.76 22.61
CA LYS A 338 -27.16 -33.31 21.33
C LYS A 338 -26.14 -32.38 20.66
N LYS A 339 -26.36 -31.07 20.71
CA LYS A 339 -25.43 -30.06 20.18
C LYS A 339 -24.15 -29.94 21.01
N LEU A 340 -24.24 -30.06 22.33
CA LEU A 340 -23.08 -30.05 23.23
C LEU A 340 -22.23 -31.31 23.06
N ALA A 341 -22.85 -32.49 22.96
CA ALA A 341 -22.13 -33.73 22.68
C ALA A 341 -21.38 -33.66 21.33
N LYS A 342 -21.99 -33.06 20.31
CA LYS A 342 -21.30 -32.78 19.02
C LYS A 342 -20.15 -31.80 19.20
N ALA A 343 -20.34 -30.72 19.96
CA ALA A 343 -19.28 -29.76 20.25
C ALA A 343 -18.10 -30.42 20.99
N GLN A 344 -18.38 -31.26 21.99
CA GLN A 344 -17.36 -32.02 22.73
C GLN A 344 -16.58 -32.98 21.84
N LYS A 345 -17.28 -33.70 20.94
CA LYS A 345 -16.63 -34.59 19.97
C LYS A 345 -15.67 -33.81 19.07
N ILE A 346 -16.13 -32.68 18.51
CA ILE A 346 -15.29 -31.81 17.68
C ILE A 346 -14.11 -31.27 18.49
N PHE A 347 -14.34 -30.82 19.73
CA PHE A 347 -13.30 -30.30 20.62
C PHE A 347 -12.20 -31.33 20.88
N ASN A 348 -12.57 -32.57 21.26
CA ASN A 348 -11.61 -33.63 21.53
C ASN A 348 -10.82 -34.01 20.27
N THR A 349 -11.49 -34.07 19.11
CA THR A 349 -10.81 -34.31 17.83
C THR A 349 -9.85 -33.18 17.49
N GLU A 350 -10.26 -31.92 17.68
CA GLU A 350 -9.43 -30.74 17.44
C GLU A 350 -8.17 -30.71 18.32
N LEU A 351 -8.33 -30.97 19.61
CA LEU A 351 -7.22 -31.02 20.55
C LEU A 351 -6.20 -32.11 20.17
N ALA A 352 -6.69 -33.34 19.92
CA ALA A 352 -5.83 -34.48 19.63
C ALA A 352 -5.00 -34.31 18.34
N TRP A 353 -5.54 -33.67 17.31
CA TRP A 353 -4.77 -33.44 16.09
C TRP A 353 -3.83 -32.24 16.22
N ARG A 354 -4.22 -31.18 16.95
CA ARG A 354 -3.38 -30.00 17.18
C ARG A 354 -2.13 -30.33 17.99
N GLU A 355 -2.26 -31.13 19.07
CA GLU A 355 -1.10 -31.58 19.87
C GLU A 355 -0.11 -32.39 19.03
N LYS A 356 -0.61 -33.28 18.16
CA LYS A 356 0.25 -34.04 17.23
C LYS A 356 0.92 -33.12 16.21
N ALA A 357 0.16 -32.21 15.60
CA ALA A 357 0.67 -31.28 14.60
C ALA A 357 1.68 -30.28 15.19
N GLU A 358 1.56 -29.93 16.47
CA GLU A 358 2.52 -29.09 17.18
C GLU A 358 3.89 -29.76 17.29
N GLN A 359 3.93 -31.08 17.46
CA GLN A 359 5.18 -31.84 17.53
C GLN A 359 5.75 -32.18 16.14
N SER A 360 4.89 -32.62 15.20
CA SER A 360 5.35 -33.17 13.92
C SER A 360 5.40 -32.17 12.77
N VAL A 361 4.49 -31.19 12.70
CA VAL A 361 4.34 -30.29 11.55
C VAL A 361 4.92 -28.90 11.83
N LYS A 362 4.69 -28.38 13.04
CA LYS A 362 5.05 -27.00 13.40
C LYS A 362 6.53 -26.66 13.20
N PRO A 363 7.52 -27.47 13.61
CA PRO A 363 8.93 -27.11 13.43
C PRO A 363 9.31 -26.94 11.95
N GLY A 364 8.80 -27.81 11.09
CA GLY A 364 9.02 -27.73 9.64
C GLY A 364 8.32 -26.52 9.01
N LEU A 365 7.10 -26.22 9.45
CA LEU A 365 6.35 -25.07 8.97
C LEU A 365 6.97 -23.74 9.43
N ASP A 366 7.48 -23.66 10.65
CA ASP A 366 8.17 -22.48 11.18
C ASP A 366 9.52 -22.27 10.47
N GLY A 367 10.26 -23.34 10.16
CA GLY A 367 11.46 -23.26 9.33
C GLY A 367 11.18 -22.75 7.93
N PHE A 368 10.09 -23.20 7.31
CA PHE A 368 9.65 -22.70 6.01
C PHE A 368 9.19 -21.24 6.06
N GLU A 369 8.40 -20.88 7.08
CA GLU A 369 7.96 -19.50 7.34
C GLU A 369 9.16 -18.57 7.45
N ALA A 370 10.16 -18.92 8.25
CA ALA A 370 11.37 -18.13 8.43
C ALA A 370 12.13 -17.91 7.12
N ALA A 371 12.18 -18.93 6.24
CA ALA A 371 12.84 -18.83 4.94
C ALA A 371 12.14 -17.86 3.96
N ILE A 372 10.81 -17.74 4.03
CA ILE A 372 10.03 -16.94 3.07
C ILE A 372 9.51 -15.62 3.66
N ARG A 373 9.59 -15.43 4.98
CA ARG A 373 9.07 -14.28 5.73
C ARG A 373 9.53 -12.95 5.16
N ASN A 374 10.82 -12.84 4.86
CA ASN A 374 11.49 -11.63 4.40
C ASN A 374 11.45 -11.45 2.87
N THR A 375 10.78 -12.34 2.14
CA THR A 375 10.63 -12.28 0.68
C THR A 375 9.16 -12.36 0.30
N ILE A 376 8.61 -13.56 0.12
CA ILE A 376 7.20 -13.80 -0.25
C ILE A 376 6.26 -13.22 0.80
N GLY A 377 6.63 -13.33 2.09
CA GLY A 377 5.76 -12.95 3.22
C GLY A 377 5.81 -11.47 3.63
N ILE A 378 6.74 -10.69 3.09
CA ILE A 378 7.02 -9.32 3.58
C ILE A 378 5.79 -8.42 3.59
N ARG A 379 4.87 -8.60 2.63
CA ARG A 379 3.66 -7.79 2.47
C ARG A 379 2.64 -7.94 3.60
N LEU A 380 2.61 -9.10 4.25
CA LEU A 380 1.68 -9.38 5.35
C LEU A 380 2.31 -9.15 6.73
N GLN A 381 3.57 -8.74 6.79
CA GLN A 381 4.16 -8.31 8.05
C GLN A 381 3.50 -7.01 8.55
N SER A 382 3.53 -6.80 9.87
CA SER A 382 3.02 -5.56 10.47
C SER A 382 3.88 -4.35 10.10
N ARG A 383 5.19 -4.54 10.01
CA ARG A 383 6.21 -3.54 9.68
C ARG A 383 7.34 -4.14 8.87
N LEU A 384 8.08 -3.30 8.15
CA LEU A 384 9.33 -3.71 7.51
C LEU A 384 10.41 -3.93 8.58
N PRO A 385 11.20 -5.01 8.50
CA PRO A 385 12.46 -5.13 9.22
C PRO A 385 13.38 -3.94 8.93
N HIS A 386 14.26 -3.60 9.88
CA HIS A 386 15.03 -2.36 9.84
C HIS A 386 15.88 -2.23 8.57
N ASP A 387 16.63 -3.28 8.23
CA ASP A 387 17.42 -3.40 7.00
C ASP A 387 16.58 -3.16 5.74
N GLN A 388 15.40 -3.80 5.66
CA GLN A 388 14.49 -3.71 4.52
C GLN A 388 13.86 -2.32 4.41
N ALA A 389 13.54 -1.71 5.56
CA ALA A 389 13.03 -0.35 5.63
C ALA A 389 14.03 0.67 5.06
N LEU A 390 15.33 0.48 5.29
CA LEU A 390 16.38 1.36 4.74
C LEU A 390 16.47 1.25 3.21
N GLU A 391 16.44 0.04 2.65
CA GLU A 391 16.47 -0.17 1.20
C GLU A 391 15.19 0.38 0.52
N VAL A 392 14.02 0.14 1.12
CA VAL A 392 12.75 0.66 0.62
C VAL A 392 12.69 2.19 0.74
N ALA A 393 13.25 2.78 1.80
CA ALA A 393 13.38 4.23 1.96
C ALA A 393 14.26 4.84 0.87
N ALA A 394 15.39 4.20 0.55
CA ALA A 394 16.27 4.63 -0.54
C ALA A 394 15.53 4.61 -1.88
N CYS A 395 14.87 3.50 -2.21
CA CYS A 395 14.09 3.39 -3.44
C CYS A 395 12.98 4.45 -3.53
N LYS A 396 12.24 4.68 -2.45
CA LYS A 396 11.11 5.64 -2.42
C LYS A 396 11.55 7.10 -2.57
N SER A 397 12.82 7.37 -2.28
CA SER A 397 13.40 8.71 -2.40
C SER A 397 13.71 9.09 -3.84
N ASN A 398 13.74 8.11 -4.74
CA ASN A 398 13.93 8.34 -6.16
C ASN A 398 12.62 8.81 -6.82
N PRO A 399 12.68 9.81 -7.71
CA PRO A 399 11.52 10.20 -8.52
C PRO A 399 11.05 9.02 -9.38
N HIS A 400 9.74 8.78 -9.39
CA HIS A 400 9.13 7.83 -10.31
C HIS A 400 8.35 8.61 -11.37
N ASP A 401 8.67 8.36 -12.64
CA ASP A 401 8.00 9.03 -13.75
C ASP A 401 6.60 8.44 -13.95
N LEU A 402 5.58 9.27 -13.69
CA LEU A 402 4.17 8.93 -13.89
C LEU A 402 3.54 9.73 -15.04
N THR A 403 4.31 10.52 -15.79
CA THR A 403 3.79 11.46 -16.80
C THR A 403 2.86 10.80 -17.82
N LEU A 404 3.26 9.65 -18.36
CA LEU A 404 2.49 8.90 -19.37
C LEU A 404 1.17 8.32 -18.81
N SER A 405 1.04 8.24 -17.49
CA SER A 405 -0.16 7.76 -16.83
C SER A 405 -1.30 8.76 -16.82
N PHE A 406 -1.00 10.05 -16.93
CA PHE A 406 -1.99 11.13 -16.86
C PHE A 406 -2.56 11.46 -18.22
#